data_AF-A0A2S0VRT2-F1
#
_entry.id   AF-A0A2S0VRT2-F1
#
_cell.length_a   1.000
_cell.length_b   1.000
_cell.length_c   1.000
_cell.angle_alpha   90.00
_cell.angle_beta   90.00
_cell.angle_gamma   90.00
#
_symmetry.space_group_name_H-M   'P 1'
#
loop_
_entity.id
_entity.type
_entity.pdbx_description
1 polymer ?
#
loop_
_entity_poly.entity_id
_entity_poly.type
_entity_poly.pdbx_seq_one_letter_code
_entity_poly.pdbx_strand_id
1 'polypeptide(L)'
;MNETNWMKETDWEIFKQIREQALEQFYRESLTQFQTITENSGLSLKERYDKHYEAVIERDQLCANLFDNLCRSKAALQLLQMRHQGLVDAILLEKLSEEFRHGTDPSDVFD
;
A
#
# COMPACT_ATOMS: atom_id res chain seq x y z
N MET A 1 -12.57 -22.12 -6.13
CA MET A 1 -12.52 -20.69 -6.52
C MET A 1 -12.09 -20.68 -7.97
N ASN A 2 -13.04 -20.55 -8.89
CA ASN A 2 -12.77 -20.71 -10.33
C ASN A 2 -11.99 -19.48 -10.84
N GLU A 3 -10.88 -19.76 -11.51
CA GLU A 3 -10.10 -18.79 -12.28
C GLU A 3 -11.03 -18.13 -13.30
N THR A 4 -11.35 -16.84 -13.12
CA THR A 4 -12.03 -16.06 -14.14
C THR A 4 -11.33 -14.72 -14.24
N ASN A 5 -10.82 -14.49 -15.44
CA ASN A 5 -10.01 -13.37 -15.90
C ASN A 5 -10.78 -12.03 -15.76
N TRP A 6 -10.92 -11.50 -14.55
CA TRP A 6 -11.63 -10.24 -14.27
C TRP A 6 -10.78 -8.99 -14.49
N MET A 7 -9.46 -9.16 -14.63
CA MET A 7 -8.55 -8.04 -14.82
C MET A 7 -8.19 -7.92 -16.29
N LYS A 8 -8.61 -6.83 -16.93
CA LYS A 8 -8.25 -6.53 -18.33
C LYS A 8 -6.75 -6.20 -18.40
N GLU A 9 -6.12 -6.39 -19.56
CA GLU A 9 -4.70 -6.04 -19.75
C GLU A 9 -4.44 -4.55 -19.44
N THR A 10 -5.37 -3.68 -19.81
CA THR A 10 -5.33 -2.26 -19.48
C THR A 10 -5.36 -2.02 -17.97
N ASP A 11 -6.19 -2.76 -17.23
CA ASP A 11 -6.24 -2.67 -15.77
C ASP A 11 -4.92 -3.14 -15.16
N TRP A 12 -4.29 -4.17 -15.73
CA TRP A 12 -2.99 -4.65 -15.29
C TRP A 12 -1.89 -3.60 -15.46
N GLU A 13 -1.86 -2.91 -16.59
CA GLU A 13 -0.89 -1.83 -16.82
C GLU A 13 -1.12 -0.64 -15.87
N ILE A 14 -2.37 -0.25 -15.65
CA ILE A 14 -2.73 0.83 -14.70
C ILE A 14 -2.40 0.42 -13.26
N PHE A 15 -2.70 -0.83 -12.87
CA PHE A 15 -2.40 -1.35 -11.55
C PHE A 15 -0.90 -1.28 -11.23
N LYS A 16 -0.03 -1.64 -12.19
CA LYS A 16 1.43 -1.51 -12.00
C LYS A 16 1.84 -0.07 -11.72
N GLN A 17 1.24 0.91 -12.42
CA GLN A 17 1.49 2.34 -12.19
C GLN A 17 1.01 2.77 -10.80
N ILE A 18 -0.20 2.37 -10.40
CA ILE A 18 -0.74 2.62 -9.06
C ILE A 18 0.22 2.05 -8.00
N ARG A 19 0.66 0.80 -8.17
CA ARG A 19 1.56 0.13 -7.24
C ARG A 19 2.90 0.85 -7.10
N GLU A 20 3.48 1.29 -8.21
CA GLU A 20 4.76 2.03 -8.20
C GLU A 20 4.63 3.35 -7.42
N GLN A 21 3.58 4.13 -7.68
CA GLN A 21 3.32 5.37 -6.96
C GLN A 21 3.00 5.14 -5.48
N ALA A 22 2.18 4.14 -5.18
CA ALA A 22 1.85 3.75 -3.80
C ALA A 22 3.11 3.33 -3.02
N LEU A 23 4.05 2.63 -3.67
CA LEU A 23 5.32 2.23 -3.05
C LEU A 23 6.22 3.44 -2.79
N GLU A 24 6.31 4.38 -3.73
CA GLU A 24 7.07 5.62 -3.51
C GLU A 24 6.49 6.44 -2.36
N GLN A 25 5.16 6.60 -2.32
CA GLN A 25 4.46 7.29 -1.24
C GLN A 25 4.67 6.58 0.10
N PHE A 26 4.60 5.26 0.14
CA PHE A 26 4.87 4.46 1.33
C PHE A 26 6.27 4.72 1.89
N TYR A 27 7.30 4.74 1.05
CA TYR A 27 8.66 5.04 1.50
C TYR A 27 8.81 6.48 1.98
N ARG A 28 8.16 7.44 1.31
CA ARG A 28 8.16 8.85 1.74
C ARG A 28 7.59 8.98 3.15
N GLU A 29 6.43 8.39 3.41
CA GLU A 29 5.80 8.40 4.73
C GLU A 29 6.63 7.66 5.79
N SER A 30 7.26 6.54 5.42
CA SER A 30 8.15 5.79 6.30
C SER A 30 9.33 6.64 6.75
N LEU A 31 9.99 7.32 5.81
CA LEU A 31 11.11 8.21 6.10
C LEU A 31 10.70 9.40 6.97
N THR A 32 9.54 10.01 6.70
CA THR A 32 9.00 11.08 7.54
C THR A 32 8.71 10.61 8.97
N GLN A 33 8.13 9.42 9.14
CA GLN A 33 7.92 8.82 10.45
C GLN A 33 9.24 8.58 11.20
N PHE A 34 10.23 8.00 10.53
CA PHE A 34 11.55 7.72 11.11
C PHE A 34 12.27 9.00 11.55
N GLN A 35 12.21 10.05 10.73
CA GLN A 35 12.76 11.35 11.07
C GLN A 35 12.06 11.95 12.31
N THR A 36 10.72 11.88 12.36
CA THR A 36 9.92 12.37 13.49
C THR A 36 10.32 11.69 14.81
N ILE A 37 10.56 10.37 14.79
CA ILE A 37 11.01 9.63 15.97
C ILE A 37 12.42 10.06 16.38
N THR A 38 13.33 10.17 15.41
CA THR A 38 14.74 10.49 15.65
C THR A 38 14.93 11.89 16.23
N GLU A 39 14.16 12.85 15.74
CA GLU A 39 14.23 14.27 16.11
C GLU A 39 13.41 14.61 17.37
N ASN A 40 12.67 13.66 17.93
CA ASN A 40 11.80 13.89 19.09
C ASN A 40 12.61 14.22 20.36
N SER A 41 12.77 15.51 20.65
CA SER A 41 13.50 16.02 21.82
C SER A 41 12.84 15.70 23.16
N GLY A 42 11.57 15.30 23.17
CA GLY A 42 10.85 14.87 24.37
C GLY A 42 11.20 13.44 24.83
N LEU A 43 11.93 12.67 24.02
CA LEU A 43 12.37 11.32 24.34
C LEU A 43 13.88 11.28 24.63
N SER A 44 14.29 10.39 25.52
CA SER A 44 15.71 10.06 25.71
C SER A 44 16.30 9.38 24.46
N LEU A 45 17.63 9.37 24.34
CA LEU A 45 18.30 8.71 23.20
C LEU A 45 17.94 7.22 23.09
N LYS A 46 17.85 6.51 24.22
CA LYS A 46 17.46 5.10 24.24
C LYS A 46 16.04 4.90 23.73
N GLU A 47 15.09 5.71 24.20
CA GLU A 47 13.69 5.60 23.75
C GLU A 47 13.51 5.92 22.27
N ARG A 48 14.26 6.89 21.73
CA ARG A 48 14.27 7.17 20.29
C ARG A 48 14.82 5.98 19.51
N TYR A 49 15.93 5.39 19.97
CA TYR A 49 16.51 4.21 19.34
C TYR A 49 15.53 3.04 19.31
N ASP A 50 14.93 2.70 20.45
CA ASP A 50 14.00 1.57 20.56
C ASP A 50 12.76 1.77 19.66
N LYS A 51 12.11 2.95 19.73
CA LYS A 51 10.95 3.27 18.90
C LYS A 51 11.27 3.29 17.41
N HIS A 52 12.45 3.79 17.03
CA HIS A 52 12.87 3.81 15.64
C HIS A 52 13.07 2.39 15.11
N TYR A 53 13.71 1.52 15.91
CA TYR A 53 13.88 0.12 15.56
C TYR A 53 12.53 -0.59 15.36
N GLU A 54 11.61 -0.44 16.30
CA GLU A 54 10.24 -0.99 16.19
C GLU A 54 9.54 -0.48 14.91
N ALA A 55 9.57 0.83 14.67
CA ALA A 55 8.93 1.42 13.49
C ALA A 55 9.52 0.90 12.16
N VAL A 56 10.83 0.66 12.09
CA VAL A 56 11.47 0.05 10.91
C VAL A 56 10.95 -1.36 10.67
N ILE A 57 10.88 -2.19 11.72
CA ILE A 57 10.38 -3.58 11.60
C ILE A 57 8.92 -3.61 11.17
N GLU A 58 8.07 -2.78 11.78
CA GLU A 58 6.65 -2.68 11.42
C GLU A 58 6.45 -2.25 9.97
N ARG A 59 7.21 -1.23 9.53
CA ARG A 59 7.16 -0.74 8.15
C ARG A 59 7.66 -1.77 7.14
N ASP A 60 8.74 -2.48 7.44
CA ASP A 60 9.25 -3.54 6.57
C ASP A 60 8.22 -4.66 6.38
N GLN A 61 7.62 -5.12 7.48
CA GLN A 61 6.59 -6.15 7.44
C GLN A 61 5.34 -5.70 6.67
N LEU A 62 4.92 -4.45 6.84
CA LEU A 62 3.80 -3.89 6.09
C LEU A 62 4.13 -3.73 4.60
N CYS A 63 5.35 -3.30 4.26
CA CYS A 63 5.82 -3.21 2.88
C CYS A 63 5.75 -4.57 2.19
N ALA A 64 6.28 -5.62 2.83
CA ALA A 64 6.23 -6.98 2.31
C ALA A 64 4.77 -7.43 2.08
N ASN A 65 3.89 -7.20 3.05
CA ASN A 65 2.47 -7.59 2.94
C ASN A 65 1.76 -6.89 1.77
N LEU A 66 2.01 -5.59 1.57
CA LEU A 66 1.33 -4.80 0.54
C LEU A 66 1.90 -5.02 -0.86
N PHE A 67 3.22 -5.15 -0.99
CA PHE A 67 3.90 -4.97 -2.26
C PHE A 67 4.65 -6.19 -2.79
N ASP A 68 4.94 -7.20 -1.97
CA ASP A 68 5.67 -8.38 -2.43
C ASP A 68 4.84 -9.25 -3.39
N ASN A 69 5.56 -10.00 -4.24
CA ASN A 69 4.97 -10.98 -5.16
C ASN A 69 3.95 -10.36 -6.14
N LEU A 70 4.44 -9.45 -6.99
CA LEU A 70 3.65 -8.88 -8.09
C LEU A 70 3.14 -9.97 -9.04
N CYS A 71 1.86 -10.29 -8.97
CA CYS A 71 1.20 -11.19 -9.92
C CYS A 71 -0.29 -10.85 -10.06
N ARG A 72 -0.87 -11.19 -11.22
CA ARG A 72 -2.27 -10.85 -11.55
C ARG A 72 -3.28 -11.44 -10.57
N SER A 73 -3.06 -12.66 -10.11
CA SER A 73 -3.96 -13.33 -9.17
C SER A 73 -4.01 -12.66 -7.78
N LYS A 74 -3.02 -11.84 -7.43
CA LYS A 74 -2.97 -11.07 -6.18
C LYS A 74 -3.32 -9.59 -6.35
N ALA A 75 -3.41 -9.09 -7.58
CA ALA A 75 -3.57 -7.67 -7.87
C ALA A 75 -4.82 -7.05 -7.21
N ALA A 76 -5.94 -7.78 -7.20
CA ALA A 76 -7.18 -7.32 -6.56
C ALA A 76 -7.00 -7.12 -5.04
N LEU A 77 -6.42 -8.12 -4.36
CA LEU A 77 -6.15 -8.05 -2.92
C LEU A 77 -5.14 -6.93 -2.60
N GLN A 78 -4.07 -6.81 -3.38
CA GLN A 78 -3.07 -5.76 -3.19
C GLN A 78 -3.68 -4.37 -3.40
N LEU A 79 -4.51 -4.19 -4.44
CA LEU A 79 -5.18 -2.91 -4.67
C LEU A 79 -6.13 -2.56 -3.54
N LEU A 80 -6.95 -3.51 -3.07
CA LEU A 80 -7.82 -3.33 -1.91
C LEU A 80 -7.03 -2.88 -0.67
N GLN A 81 -5.91 -3.55 -0.38
CA GLN A 81 -5.07 -3.20 0.76
C GLN A 81 -4.42 -1.83 0.61
N MET A 82 -3.87 -1.50 -0.57
CA MET A 82 -3.29 -0.17 -0.84
C MET A 82 -4.35 0.94 -0.68
N ARG A 83 -5.59 0.71 -1.14
CA ARG A 83 -6.72 1.64 -0.99
C ARG A 83 -7.10 1.81 0.48
N HIS A 84 -7.17 0.72 1.24
CA HIS A 84 -7.42 0.77 2.68
C HIS A 84 -6.34 1.56 3.44
N GLN A 85 -5.09 1.50 2.98
CA GLN A 85 -3.99 2.30 3.54
C GLN A 85 -3.95 3.75 3.03
N GLY A 86 -4.86 4.15 2.13
CA GLY A 86 -4.88 5.50 1.56
C GLY A 86 -3.72 5.82 0.61
N LEU A 87 -3.05 4.80 0.08
CA LEU A 87 -1.83 4.96 -0.74
C LEU A 87 -2.12 5.14 -2.25
N VAL A 88 -3.38 5.14 -2.66
CA VAL A 88 -3.78 5.11 -4.07
C VAL A 88 -4.23 6.49 -4.54
N ASP A 89 -3.62 6.95 -5.64
CA ASP A 89 -4.05 8.16 -6.35
C ASP A 89 -5.44 7.98 -6.97
N ALA A 90 -6.37 8.88 -6.65
CA ALA A 90 -7.75 8.82 -7.11
C ALA A 90 -7.88 8.96 -8.64
N ILE A 91 -7.01 9.73 -9.29
CA ILE A 91 -7.04 9.93 -10.75
C ILE A 91 -6.64 8.64 -11.47
N LEU A 92 -5.62 7.92 -10.96
CA LEU A 92 -5.25 6.61 -11.50
C LEU A 92 -6.31 5.55 -11.21
N LEU A 93 -6.91 5.59 -10.03
CA LEU A 93 -7.99 4.69 -9.64
C LEU A 93 -9.19 4.79 -10.59
N GLU A 94 -9.59 6.01 -10.99
CA GLU A 94 -10.68 6.26 -11.93
C GLU A 94 -10.41 5.72 -13.34
N LYS A 95 -9.15 5.49 -13.72
CA LYS A 95 -8.79 4.92 -15.04
C LYS A 95 -9.00 3.40 -15.11
N LEU A 96 -9.09 2.72 -13.96
CA LEU A 96 -9.41 1.30 -13.93
C LEU A 96 -10.83 1.07 -14.42
N SER A 97 -11.07 -0.13 -14.96
CA SER A 97 -12.41 -0.57 -15.29
C SER A 97 -13.32 -0.53 -14.06
N GLU A 98 -14.60 -0.25 -14.29
CA GLU A 98 -15.60 -0.18 -13.22
C GLU A 98 -15.67 -1.50 -12.44
N GLU A 99 -15.57 -2.63 -13.14
CA GLU A 99 -15.61 -3.95 -12.51
C GLU A 99 -14.43 -4.16 -11.55
N PHE A 100 -13.22 -3.79 -11.96
CA PHE A 100 -12.04 -3.95 -11.13
C PHE A 100 -11.96 -2.91 -10.01
N ARG A 101 -12.42 -1.69 -10.25
CA ARG A 101 -12.49 -0.62 -9.24
C ARG A 101 -13.50 -0.93 -8.13
N HIS A 102 -14.70 -1.40 -8.47
CA HIS A 102 -15.70 -1.81 -7.47
C HIS A 102 -15.26 -3.08 -6.74
N GLY A 103 -14.76 -4.10 -7.45
CA GLY A 103 -14.28 -5.34 -6.82
C GLY A 103 -13.07 -5.17 -5.87
N THR A 104 -12.53 -3.96 -5.76
CA THR A 104 -11.43 -3.61 -4.86
C THR A 104 -11.76 -2.42 -3.95
N ASP A 105 -13.04 -2.05 -3.80
CA ASP A 105 -13.44 -1.00 -2.87
C ASP A 105 -13.34 -1.48 -1.41
N PRO A 106 -12.59 -0.79 -0.53
CA PRO A 106 -12.55 -1.13 0.88
C PRO A 106 -13.90 -1.08 1.60
N SER A 107 -14.84 -0.27 1.10
CA SER A 107 -16.17 -0.12 1.69
C SER A 107 -17.01 -1.38 1.55
N ASP A 108 -16.81 -2.13 0.46
CA ASP A 108 -17.61 -3.33 0.12
C ASP A 108 -17.21 -4.57 0.94
N VAL A 109 -16.18 -4.48 1.79
CA VAL A 109 -15.65 -5.61 2.59
C VAL A 109 -16.14 -5.59 4.04
N PHE A 110 -16.71 -4.47 4.51
CA PHE A 110 -17.12 -4.27 5.90
C PHE A 110 -18.64 -4.06 6.10
N ASP A 111 -19.46 -4.36 5.08
CA ASP A 111 -20.93 -4.45 5.18
C ASP A 111 -21.42 -5.88 5.48
#